data_AF-A0A1N6FFE4-F1
#
_entry.id   AF-A0A1N6FFE4-F1
#
_cell.length_a   1.000
_cell.length_b   1.000
_cell.length_c   1.000
_cell.angle_alpha   90.00
_cell.angle_beta   90.00
_cell.angle_gamma   90.00
#
_symmetry.space_group_name_H-M   'P 1'
#
loop_
_entity.id
_entity.type
_entity.pdbx_description
1 polymer ?
#
loop_
_entity_poly.entity_id
_entity_poly.type
_entity_poly.pdbx_seq_one_letter_code
_entity_poly.pdbx_strand_id
1 'polypeptide(L)'
;MEDDAKQEPAKLTMENIRHALIEKHGQPLSEDDPILMVASMFEMFQMEYDSTLKRHQAAIEKFMASNSTYYADKVKQSTDELLDRAIQGTIRNNIDAMADFKQSMTDFTKTNRLYSAVSLCTCLISVCLFLGWLGWYLLGRA
;
A
#
# COMPACT_ATOMS: atom_id res chain seq x y z
N MET A 1 -4.70 30.01 -16.92
CA MET A 1 -5.38 29.43 -15.75
C MET A 1 -6.25 30.55 -15.25
N GLU A 2 -7.41 30.65 -15.90
CA GLU A 2 -8.36 31.76 -15.74
C GLU A 2 -8.79 31.81 -14.28
N ASP A 3 -8.67 32.99 -13.70
CA ASP A 3 -9.24 33.36 -12.42
C ASP A 3 -10.76 33.37 -12.61
N ASP A 4 -11.41 32.20 -12.49
CA ASP A 4 -12.85 32.07 -12.29
C ASP A 4 -13.18 32.70 -10.93
N ALA A 5 -13.15 34.03 -10.92
CA ALA A 5 -13.68 34.85 -9.86
C ALA A 5 -15.06 34.30 -9.56
N LYS A 6 -15.23 33.83 -8.32
CA LYS A 6 -16.50 33.42 -7.73
C LYS A 6 -17.53 34.53 -7.97
N GLN A 7 -18.21 34.52 -9.10
CA GLN A 7 -19.48 35.18 -9.25
C GLN A 7 -20.40 34.40 -8.33
N GLU A 8 -20.67 34.97 -7.14
CA GLU A 8 -21.79 34.51 -6.35
C GLU A 8 -23.01 34.52 -7.27
N PRO A 9 -23.70 33.37 -7.43
CA PRO A 9 -24.88 33.33 -8.27
C PRO A 9 -25.84 34.38 -7.71
N ALA A 10 -26.13 35.42 -8.50
CA ALA A 10 -26.98 36.52 -8.08
C ALA A 10 -28.28 35.95 -7.53
N LYS A 11 -28.48 36.06 -6.21
CA LYS A 11 -29.64 35.50 -5.53
C LYS A 11 -30.88 36.17 -6.11
N LEU A 12 -31.83 35.37 -6.57
CA LEU A 12 -33.02 35.86 -7.24
C LEU A 12 -34.00 36.36 -6.17
N THR A 13 -33.76 37.57 -5.65
CA THR A 13 -34.63 38.19 -4.66
C THR A 13 -35.76 38.95 -5.35
N MET A 14 -36.90 38.96 -4.70
CA MET A 14 -38.08 39.73 -5.09
C MET A 14 -37.76 41.21 -5.35
N GLU A 15 -36.87 41.81 -4.55
CA GLU A 15 -36.40 43.19 -4.75
C GLU A 15 -35.60 43.35 -6.04
N ASN A 16 -34.69 42.42 -6.35
CA ASN A 16 -33.89 42.44 -7.58
C ASN A 16 -34.79 42.31 -8.82
N ILE A 17 -35.80 41.46 -8.75
CA ILE A 17 -36.78 41.26 -9.83
C ILE A 17 -37.62 42.54 -10.02
N ARG A 18 -38.11 43.14 -8.93
CA ARG A 18 -38.86 44.40 -8.97
C ARG A 18 -38.04 45.53 -9.57
N HIS A 19 -36.77 45.69 -9.18
CA HIS A 19 -35.87 46.70 -9.75
C HIS A 19 -35.65 46.48 -11.26
N ALA A 20 -35.37 45.24 -11.67
CA ALA A 20 -35.12 44.90 -13.08
C ALA A 20 -36.37 45.10 -13.97
N LEU A 21 -37.56 44.79 -13.45
CA LEU A 21 -38.83 45.02 -14.17
C LEU A 21 -39.16 46.50 -14.30
N ILE A 22 -38.91 47.31 -13.26
CA ILE A 22 -39.09 48.76 -13.32
C ILE A 22 -38.12 49.40 -14.32
N GLU A 23 -36.86 49.00 -14.31
CA GLU A 23 -35.83 49.50 -15.23
C GLU A 23 -36.18 49.20 -16.70
N LYS A 24 -36.69 48.00 -16.97
CA LYS A 24 -36.95 47.52 -18.33
C LYS A 24 -38.31 47.92 -18.90
N HIS A 25 -39.33 48.04 -18.05
CA HIS A 25 -40.72 48.26 -18.47
C HIS A 25 -41.32 49.59 -17.98
N GLY A 26 -40.61 50.33 -17.12
CA GLY A 26 -41.00 51.69 -16.71
C GLY A 26 -42.26 51.78 -15.85
N GLN A 27 -42.84 50.65 -15.42
CA GLN A 27 -44.05 50.60 -14.60
C GLN A 27 -43.77 50.00 -13.22
N PRO A 28 -44.22 50.65 -12.13
CA PRO A 28 -44.20 50.04 -10.81
C PRO A 28 -45.24 48.91 -10.74
N LEU A 29 -44.79 47.71 -10.39
CA LEU A 29 -45.66 46.55 -10.18
C LEU A 29 -46.38 46.66 -8.84
N SER A 30 -47.67 46.31 -8.82
CA SER A 30 -48.48 46.21 -7.59
C SER A 30 -47.97 45.08 -6.70
N GLU A 31 -48.18 45.17 -5.38
CA GLU A 31 -47.82 44.09 -4.44
C GLU A 31 -48.56 42.78 -4.72
N ASP A 32 -49.79 42.86 -5.24
CA ASP A 32 -50.61 41.70 -5.62
C ASP A 32 -50.35 41.20 -7.07
N ASP A 33 -49.27 41.65 -7.71
CA ASP A 33 -48.99 41.24 -9.09
C ASP A 33 -48.64 39.73 -9.15
N PRO A 34 -49.28 38.94 -10.04
CA PRO A 34 -48.99 37.51 -10.17
C PRO A 34 -47.52 37.21 -10.53
N ILE A 35 -46.81 38.12 -11.20
CA ILE A 35 -45.37 37.96 -11.51
C ILE A 35 -44.54 38.04 -10.23
N LEU A 36 -44.90 38.94 -9.32
CA LEU A 36 -44.27 39.11 -8.02
C LEU A 36 -44.57 37.92 -7.08
N MET A 37 -45.77 37.34 -7.18
CA MET A 37 -46.11 36.11 -6.45
C MET A 37 -45.24 34.93 -6.90
N VAL A 38 -45.04 34.76 -8.22
CA VAL A 38 -44.15 33.71 -8.77
C VAL A 38 -42.69 33.95 -8.39
N ALA A 39 -42.23 35.20 -8.42
CA ALA A 39 -40.90 35.59 -7.95
C ALA A 39 -40.67 35.20 -6.48
N SER A 40 -41.65 35.47 -5.60
CA SER A 40 -41.57 35.09 -4.18
C SER A 40 -41.52 33.57 -3.98
N MET A 41 -42.22 32.78 -4.80
CA MET A 41 -42.15 31.31 -4.75
C MET A 41 -40.76 30.80 -5.15
N PHE A 42 -40.15 31.38 -6.19
CA PHE A 42 -38.79 31.01 -6.59
C PHE A 42 -37.75 31.43 -5.55
N GLU A 43 -37.93 32.58 -4.91
CA GLU A 43 -37.07 33.02 -3.82
C GLU A 43 -37.14 32.04 -2.64
N MET A 44 -38.35 31.65 -2.20
CA MET A 44 -38.53 30.64 -1.14
C MET A 44 -37.93 29.29 -1.51
N PHE A 45 -38.15 28.84 -2.76
CA PHE A 45 -37.56 27.60 -3.27
C PHE A 45 -36.03 27.66 -3.24
N GLN A 46 -35.43 28.77 -3.65
CA GLN A 46 -33.98 28.94 -3.63
C GLN A 46 -33.43 28.88 -2.19
N MET A 47 -34.12 29.49 -1.22
CA MET A 47 -33.72 29.40 0.19
C MET A 47 -33.76 27.96 0.72
N GLU A 48 -34.80 27.20 0.37
CA GLU A 48 -34.92 25.80 0.78
C GLU A 48 -33.91 24.89 0.08
N TYR A 49 -33.62 25.17 -1.19
CA TYR A 49 -32.58 24.49 -1.94
C TYR A 49 -31.18 24.74 -1.35
N ASP A 50 -30.85 25.99 -1.02
CA ASP A 50 -29.58 26.34 -0.37
C ASP A 50 -29.45 25.68 1.01
N SER A 51 -30.53 25.64 1.79
CA SER A 51 -30.58 24.94 3.08
C SER A 51 -30.31 23.45 2.92
N THR A 52 -30.90 22.84 1.90
CA THR A 52 -30.72 21.42 1.58
C THR A 52 -29.29 21.13 1.12
N LEU A 53 -28.72 21.96 0.25
CA LEU A 53 -27.33 21.85 -0.18
C LEU A 53 -26.36 21.92 0.99
N LYS A 54 -26.56 22.87 1.92
CA LYS A 54 -25.72 22.98 3.14
C LYS A 54 -25.78 21.72 4.00
N ARG A 55 -26.97 21.15 4.19
CA ARG A 55 -27.12 19.87 4.92
C ARG A 55 -26.42 18.72 4.20
N HIS A 56 -26.54 18.67 2.87
CA HIS A 56 -25.92 17.62 2.06
C HIS A 56 -24.39 17.72 2.07
N GLN A 57 -23.85 18.94 2.01
CA GLN A 57 -22.41 19.17 2.12
C GLN A 57 -21.87 18.76 3.49
N ALA A 58 -22.55 19.13 4.58
CA ALA A 58 -22.16 18.69 5.93
C ALA A 58 -22.21 17.16 6.08
N ALA A 59 -23.21 16.50 5.47
CA ALA A 59 -23.30 15.04 5.47
C ALA A 59 -22.15 14.38 4.68
N ILE A 60 -21.80 14.94 3.51
CA ILE A 60 -20.67 14.44 2.71
C ILE A 60 -19.36 14.62 3.45
N GLU A 61 -19.12 15.78 4.05
CA GLU A 61 -17.90 16.04 4.83
C GLU A 61 -17.75 15.04 5.98
N LYS A 62 -18.85 14.79 6.72
CA LYS A 62 -18.87 13.78 7.79
C LYS A 62 -18.62 12.36 7.26
N PHE A 63 -19.24 12.00 6.14
CA PHE A 63 -19.06 10.68 5.50
C PHE A 63 -17.61 10.49 5.02
N MET A 64 -17.03 11.49 4.36
CA MET A 64 -15.65 11.47 3.90
C MET A 64 -14.67 11.39 5.07
N ALA A 65 -14.89 12.16 6.15
CA ALA A 65 -14.06 12.08 7.34
C ALA A 65 -14.09 10.67 7.97
N SER A 66 -15.28 10.07 8.09
CA SER A 66 -15.44 8.72 8.66
C SER A 66 -14.85 7.62 7.77
N ASN A 67 -14.98 7.76 6.45
CA ASN A 67 -14.47 6.75 5.53
C ASN A 67 -12.97 6.88 5.31
N SER A 68 -12.43 8.09 5.26
CA SER A 68 -10.99 8.32 5.10
C SER A 68 -10.19 7.67 6.23
N THR A 69 -10.64 7.83 7.48
CA THR A 69 -10.02 7.16 8.63
C THR A 69 -10.19 5.64 8.57
N TYR A 70 -11.38 5.16 8.23
CA TYR A 70 -11.64 3.72 8.05
C TYR A 70 -10.75 3.09 6.97
N TYR A 71 -10.62 3.73 5.81
CA TYR A 71 -9.78 3.23 4.71
C TYR A 71 -8.29 3.29 5.08
N ALA A 72 -7.83 4.37 5.75
CA ALA A 72 -6.46 4.47 6.22
C ALA A 72 -6.12 3.36 7.22
N ASP A 73 -7.01 3.09 8.19
CA ASP A 73 -6.83 2.00 9.16
C ASP A 73 -6.83 0.63 8.48
N LYS A 74 -7.69 0.41 7.47
CA LYS A 74 -7.72 -0.84 6.72
C LYS A 74 -6.47 -1.07 5.90
N VAL A 75 -5.94 -0.03 5.26
CA VAL A 75 -4.66 -0.10 4.53
C VAL A 75 -3.52 -0.40 5.49
N LYS A 76 -3.47 0.25 6.66
CA LYS A 76 -2.47 -0.03 7.68
C LYS A 76 -2.56 -1.47 8.16
N GLN A 77 -3.75 -1.94 8.53
CA GLN A 77 -3.99 -3.32 8.96
C GLN A 77 -3.53 -4.32 7.88
N SER A 78 -3.90 -4.12 6.62
CA SER A 78 -3.51 -5.01 5.53
C SER A 78 -1.99 -5.01 5.30
N THR A 79 -1.32 -3.88 5.51
CA THR A 79 0.14 -3.77 5.34
C THR A 79 0.85 -4.50 6.48
N ASP A 80 0.39 -4.34 7.72
CA ASP A 80 0.93 -5.03 8.88
C ASP A 80 0.75 -6.55 8.76
N GLU A 81 -0.41 -7.02 8.28
CA GLU A 81 -0.66 -8.44 8.01
C GLU A 81 0.24 -9.01 6.89
N LEU A 82 0.48 -8.24 5.83
CA LEU A 82 1.40 -8.64 4.76
C LEU A 82 2.85 -8.69 5.25
N LEU A 83 3.26 -7.73 6.07
CA LEU A 83 4.59 -7.70 6.67
C LEU A 83 4.79 -8.92 7.58
N ASP A 84 3.83 -9.22 8.45
CA ASP A 84 3.89 -10.40 9.34
C ASP A 84 3.95 -11.70 8.53
N ARG A 85 3.14 -11.85 7.47
CA ARG A 85 3.21 -13.02 6.59
C ARG A 85 4.53 -13.11 5.83
N ALA A 86 5.07 -12.00 5.35
CA ALA A 86 6.35 -11.96 4.65
C ALA A 86 7.50 -12.34 5.60
N ILE A 87 7.49 -11.83 6.83
CA ILE A 87 8.46 -12.16 7.86
C ILE A 87 8.35 -13.64 8.24
N GLN A 88 7.15 -14.14 8.53
CA GLN A 88 6.94 -15.56 8.85
C GLN A 88 7.37 -16.48 7.70
N GLY A 89 7.04 -16.13 6.45
CA GLY A 89 7.48 -16.86 5.27
C GLY A 89 9.00 -16.86 5.13
N THR A 90 9.64 -15.70 5.33
CA THR A 90 11.10 -15.56 5.26
C THR A 90 11.79 -16.33 6.38
N ILE A 91 11.25 -16.31 7.60
CA ILE A 91 11.79 -17.06 8.74
C ILE A 91 11.67 -18.56 8.47
N ARG A 92 10.52 -19.05 8.01
CA ARG A 92 10.33 -20.47 7.68
C ARG A 92 11.29 -20.92 6.58
N ASN A 93 11.39 -20.17 5.49
CA ASN A 93 12.33 -20.47 4.41
C ASN A 93 13.78 -20.50 4.89
N ASN A 94 14.19 -19.58 5.77
CA ASN A 94 15.54 -19.59 6.34
C ASN A 94 15.77 -20.77 7.29
N ILE A 95 14.77 -21.15 8.08
CA ILE A 95 14.85 -22.34 8.95
C ILE A 95 15.00 -23.60 8.11
N ASP A 96 14.22 -23.74 7.03
CA ASP A 96 14.30 -24.89 6.13
C ASP A 96 15.65 -24.93 5.41
N ALA A 97 16.13 -23.79 4.90
CA ALA A 97 17.47 -23.68 4.31
C ALA A 97 18.59 -24.01 5.32
N MET A 98 18.44 -23.63 6.59
CA MET A 98 19.38 -24.01 7.65
C MET A 98 19.33 -25.50 7.98
N ALA A 99 18.16 -26.13 7.92
CA ALA A 99 18.01 -27.57 8.10
C ALA A 99 18.71 -28.34 6.98
N ASP A 100 18.50 -27.94 5.72
CA ASP A 100 19.17 -28.51 4.56
C ASP A 100 20.69 -28.30 4.61
N PHE A 101 21.13 -27.11 5.04
CA PHE A 101 22.55 -26.82 5.24
C PHE A 101 23.15 -27.71 6.33
N LYS A 102 22.46 -27.89 7.46
CA LYS A 102 22.90 -28.79 8.55
C LYS A 102 23.02 -30.23 8.07
N GLN A 103 22.07 -30.70 7.27
CA GLN A 103 22.13 -32.04 6.68
C GLN A 103 23.34 -32.17 5.74
N SER A 104 23.53 -31.21 4.84
CA SER A 104 24.68 -31.16 3.92
C SER A 104 26.02 -31.16 4.68
N MET A 105 26.12 -30.40 5.77
CA MET A 105 27.32 -30.36 6.61
C MET A 105 27.57 -31.69 7.34
N THR A 106 26.49 -32.36 7.76
CA THR A 106 26.57 -33.69 8.38
C THR A 106 27.07 -34.74 7.38
N ASP A 107 26.58 -34.68 6.14
CA ASP A 107 27.01 -35.61 5.11
C ASP A 107 28.43 -35.30 4.62
N PHE A 108 28.81 -34.01 4.55
CA PHE A 108 30.18 -33.59 4.29
C PHE A 108 31.14 -34.10 5.36
N THR A 109 30.81 -33.95 6.65
CA THR A 109 31.67 -34.43 7.75
C THR A 109 31.82 -35.94 7.78
N LYS A 110 30.76 -36.70 7.51
CA LYS A 110 30.83 -38.17 7.35
C LYS A 110 31.75 -38.55 6.18
N THR A 111 31.57 -37.92 5.03
CA THR A 111 32.34 -38.21 3.83
C THR A 111 33.81 -37.82 4.02
N ASN A 112 34.08 -36.67 4.63
CA ASN A 112 35.42 -36.22 4.95
C ASN A 112 36.13 -37.15 5.95
N ARG A 113 35.40 -37.68 6.94
CA ARG A 113 35.94 -38.71 7.86
C ARG A 113 36.34 -39.99 7.11
N LEU A 114 35.53 -40.40 6.13
CA LEU A 114 35.83 -41.57 5.30
C LEU A 114 37.09 -41.33 4.44
N TYR A 115 37.17 -40.17 3.78
CA TYR A 115 38.37 -39.80 3.00
C TYR A 115 39.62 -39.67 3.86
N SER A 116 39.51 -39.11 5.07
CA SER A 116 40.62 -39.04 6.02
C SER A 116 41.13 -40.44 6.39
N ALA A 117 40.22 -41.40 6.62
CA ALA A 117 40.61 -42.79 6.91
C ALA A 117 41.30 -43.45 5.70
N VAL A 118 40.76 -43.27 4.48
CA VAL A 118 41.37 -43.80 3.25
C VAL A 118 42.75 -43.21 3.02
N SER A 119 42.92 -41.89 3.19
CA SER A 119 44.20 -41.20 3.06
C SER A 119 45.26 -41.72 4.05
N LEU A 120 44.86 -42.03 5.28
CA LEU A 120 45.75 -42.62 6.26
C LEU A 120 46.20 -44.02 5.85
N CYS A 121 45.27 -44.85 5.37
CA CYS A 121 45.60 -46.19 4.87
C CYS A 121 46.53 -46.14 3.64
N THR A 122 46.30 -45.24 2.68
CA THR A 122 47.15 -45.12 1.50
C THR A 122 48.54 -44.61 1.84
N CYS A 123 48.67 -43.72 2.82
CA CYS A 123 49.95 -43.28 3.35
C CYS A 123 50.74 -44.46 3.95
N LEU A 124 50.11 -45.28 4.79
CA LEU A 124 50.74 -46.46 5.39
C LEU A 124 51.21 -47.47 4.34
N ILE A 125 50.37 -47.77 3.35
CA ILE A 125 50.73 -48.70 2.25
C ILE A 125 51.93 -48.15 1.48
N SER A 126 51.95 -46.85 1.18
CA SER A 126 53.05 -46.20 0.47
C SER A 126 54.37 -46.31 1.24
N VAL A 127 54.34 -46.12 2.57
CA VAL A 127 55.52 -46.29 3.43
C VAL A 127 56.01 -47.75 3.43
N CYS A 128 55.12 -48.73 3.53
CA CYS A 128 55.49 -50.14 3.48
C CYS A 128 56.14 -50.53 2.14
N LEU A 129 55.57 -50.07 1.01
CA LEU A 129 56.13 -50.29 -0.32
C LEU A 129 57.51 -49.64 -0.46
N PHE A 130 57.68 -48.43 0.08
CA PHE A 130 58.97 -47.73 0.05
C PHE A 130 60.04 -48.47 0.84
N LEU A 131 59.73 -48.95 2.05
CA LEU A 131 60.65 -49.73 2.87
C LEU A 131 61.02 -51.07 2.21
N GLY A 132 60.03 -51.77 1.63
CA GLY A 132 60.28 -53.02 0.90
C GLY A 132 61.18 -52.83 -0.32
N TRP A 133 60.93 -51.78 -1.11
CA TRP A 133 61.77 -51.41 -2.24
C TRP A 133 63.19 -51.03 -1.81
N LEU A 134 63.34 -50.24 -0.74
CA LEU A 134 64.64 -49.84 -0.19
C LEU A 134 65.44 -51.05 0.31
N GLY A 135 64.78 -52.00 0.99
CA GLY A 135 65.40 -53.24 1.45
C GLY A 135 65.90 -54.11 0.30
N TRP A 136 65.09 -54.29 -0.75
CA TRP A 136 65.51 -55.00 -1.96
C TRP A 136 66.68 -54.31 -2.66
N TYR A 137 66.64 -52.99 -2.77
CA TYR A 137 67.71 -52.21 -3.41
C TYR A 137 69.05 -52.28 -2.67
N LEU A 138 69.01 -52.31 -1.33
CA LEU A 138 70.21 -52.45 -0.50
C LEU A 138 70.78 -53.87 -0.54
N LEU A 139 69.94 -54.91 -0.56
CA LEU A 139 70.40 -56.31 -0.67
C LEU A 139 70.90 -56.66 -2.09
N GLY A 140 70.29 -56.11 -3.13
CA GLY A 140 70.70 -56.34 -4.53
C GLY A 140 71.95 -55.58 -4.96
N ARG A 141 72.51 -54.73 -4.09
CA ARG A 141 73.81 -54.04 -4.29
C ARG A 141 74.93 -54.59 -3.40
N ALA A 142 74.66 -55.56 -2.53
CA ALA A 142 75.67 -56.34 -1.80
C ALA A 142 76.02 -57.60 -2.61
#